data_AF-A0A7U9RBF5-F1
#
_entry.id   AF-A0A7U9RBF5-F1
#
_cell.length_a   1.000
_cell.length_b   1.000
_cell.length_c   1.000
_cell.angle_alpha   90.00
_cell.angle_beta   90.00
_cell.angle_gamma   90.00
#
_symmetry.space_group_name_H-M   'P 1'
#
loop_
_entity.id
_entity.type
_entity.pdbx_description
1 polymer ?
#
loop_
_entity_poly.entity_id
_entity_poly.type
_entity_poly.pdbx_seq_one_letter_code
_entity_poly.pdbx_strand_id
1 'polypeptide(L)'
;MKCPKCGGSLRQSTKDPSYGLCDNCKKKYKWVDEVKPKKNSNLKKKSNPKAIITVLIVGIIVLSIIYAVTPKKKSDEYIQKVDSYFEQINTLGESYQDILQTCIDGEITTDEFMSQMGDANSQMIQLTSDVLSLDETKYSKKIAEIGNSYNDMAQEIMNYINLGDSSAIDEISSLAADIISDIEELDTLRAQIKK
;
A
#
# COMPACT_ATOMS: atom_id res chain seq x y z
N MET A 1 -55.78 35.26 -21.46
CA MET A 1 -55.55 33.85 -21.10
C MET A 1 -56.70 33.32 -20.24
N LYS A 2 -56.88 32.00 -20.18
CA LYS A 2 -57.86 31.35 -19.28
C LYS A 2 -57.19 30.86 -17.99
N CYS A 3 -57.95 30.86 -16.90
CA CYS A 3 -57.51 30.39 -15.60
C CYS A 3 -57.30 28.87 -15.65
N PRO A 4 -56.13 28.34 -15.26
CA PRO A 4 -55.86 26.89 -15.30
C PRO A 4 -56.72 26.10 -14.30
N LYS A 5 -57.30 26.76 -13.29
CA LYS A 5 -58.11 26.09 -12.27
C LYS A 5 -59.60 26.03 -12.62
N CYS A 6 -60.16 27.06 -13.23
CA CYS A 6 -61.62 27.15 -13.45
C CYS A 6 -62.02 27.50 -14.88
N GLY A 7 -61.08 27.63 -15.80
CA GLY A 7 -61.34 27.95 -17.21
C GLY A 7 -61.84 29.38 -17.51
N GLY A 8 -62.15 30.18 -16.48
CA GLY A 8 -62.61 31.56 -16.62
C GLY A 8 -61.52 32.50 -17.14
N SER A 9 -61.89 33.64 -17.71
CA SER A 9 -60.95 34.62 -18.24
C SER A 9 -60.06 35.19 -17.13
N LEU A 10 -58.75 35.28 -17.37
CA LEU A 10 -57.81 36.01 -16.51
C LEU A 10 -57.75 37.46 -16.97
N ARG A 11 -57.76 38.41 -16.02
CA ARG A 11 -57.54 39.83 -16.27
C ARG A 11 -56.08 40.18 -15.95
N GLN A 12 -55.37 40.81 -16.88
CA GLN A 12 -53.97 41.19 -16.68
C GLN A 12 -53.85 42.27 -15.59
N SER A 13 -52.86 42.13 -14.72
CA SER A 13 -52.63 43.06 -13.62
C SER A 13 -52.02 44.36 -14.12
N THR A 14 -52.57 45.50 -13.72
CA THR A 14 -52.05 46.84 -14.03
C THR A 14 -50.75 47.18 -13.29
N LYS A 15 -50.44 46.49 -12.18
CA LYS A 15 -49.21 46.70 -11.40
C LYS A 15 -48.03 45.82 -11.84
N ASP A 16 -48.33 44.65 -12.42
CA ASP A 16 -47.32 43.74 -12.96
C ASP A 16 -47.92 42.98 -14.14
N PRO A 17 -47.59 43.37 -15.38
CA PRO A 17 -48.12 42.73 -16.58
C PRO A 17 -47.80 41.23 -16.68
N SER A 18 -46.83 40.73 -15.91
CA SER A 18 -46.41 39.33 -15.88
C SER A 18 -47.38 38.41 -15.13
N TYR A 19 -48.46 38.95 -14.56
CA TYR A 19 -49.47 38.19 -13.82
C TYR A 19 -50.90 38.58 -14.22
N GLY A 20 -51.77 37.57 -14.25
CA GLY A 20 -53.22 37.73 -14.37
C GLY A 20 -53.95 37.34 -13.10
N LEU A 21 -55.01 38.06 -12.78
CA LEU A 21 -55.93 37.70 -11.72
C LEU A 21 -57.13 36.97 -12.30
N CYS A 22 -57.51 35.84 -11.69
CA CYS A 22 -58.81 35.23 -11.93
C CYS A 22 -59.81 35.81 -10.94
N ASP A 23 -60.86 36.49 -11.42
CA ASP A 23 -61.87 37.08 -10.54
C ASP A 23 -62.75 35.99 -9.86
N ASN A 24 -62.90 34.81 -10.48
CA ASN A 24 -63.60 33.67 -9.89
C ASN A 24 -62.79 32.96 -8.80
N CYS A 25 -61.50 32.69 -9.04
CA CYS A 25 -60.64 32.01 -8.05
C CYS A 25 -59.98 32.96 -7.05
N LYS A 26 -60.08 34.28 -7.27
CA LYS A 26 -59.37 35.34 -6.52
C LYS A 26 -57.87 35.07 -6.35
N LYS A 27 -57.26 34.38 -7.32
CA LYS A 27 -55.84 33.98 -7.33
C LYS A 27 -55.11 34.55 -8.53
N LYS A 28 -53.83 34.88 -8.32
CA LYS A 28 -52.92 35.38 -9.34
C LYS A 28 -52.20 34.20 -10.01
N TYR A 29 -52.09 34.26 -11.33
CA TYR A 29 -51.41 33.27 -12.16
C TYR A 29 -50.41 33.99 -13.06
N LYS A 30 -49.27 33.34 -13.33
CA LYS A 30 -48.23 33.91 -14.17
C LYS A 30 -48.74 34.03 -15.61
N TRP A 31 -48.70 35.23 -16.17
CA TRP A 31 -49.10 35.54 -17.53
C TRP A 31 -47.92 35.19 -18.43
N VAL A 32 -48.02 34.08 -19.14
CA VAL A 32 -46.94 33.58 -20.00
C VAL A 32 -47.17 34.10 -21.40
N ASP A 33 -46.76 35.33 -21.69
CA ASP A 33 -46.71 35.75 -23.08
C ASP A 33 -45.63 34.92 -23.79
N GLU A 34 -46.03 34.24 -24.87
CA GLU A 34 -45.12 33.47 -25.72
C GLU A 34 -44.08 34.40 -26.35
N VAL A 35 -42.99 34.63 -25.63
CA VAL A 35 -41.81 35.30 -26.16
C VAL A 35 -40.84 34.22 -26.63
N LYS A 36 -40.72 34.13 -27.96
CA LYS A 36 -39.70 33.42 -28.75
C LYS A 36 -38.31 33.40 -28.06
N PRO A 37 -37.49 32.35 -28.28
CA PRO A 37 -36.29 32.10 -27.49
C PRO A 37 -35.25 33.20 -27.72
N LYS A 38 -34.99 34.01 -26.69
CA LYS A 38 -33.82 34.88 -26.64
C LYS A 38 -32.68 34.19 -25.93
N LYS A 39 -31.64 33.88 -26.71
CA LYS A 39 -30.27 33.62 -26.27
C LYS A 39 -29.83 34.64 -25.19
N ASN A 40 -29.14 34.11 -24.19
CA ASN A 40 -28.10 34.73 -23.34
C ASN A 40 -28.51 35.72 -22.21
N SER A 41 -28.32 35.26 -20.97
CA SER A 41 -27.63 36.01 -19.90
C SER A 41 -26.94 34.98 -18.96
N ASN A 42 -25.63 34.75 -19.11
CA ASN A 42 -24.56 35.39 -18.34
C ASN A 42 -24.85 35.55 -16.83
N LEU A 43 -24.79 34.45 -16.08
CA LEU A 43 -24.12 34.46 -14.78
C LEU A 43 -22.67 34.04 -15.00
N LYS A 44 -21.81 35.00 -15.38
CA LYS A 44 -20.36 34.82 -15.29
C LYS A 44 -19.99 34.79 -13.81
N LYS A 45 -19.91 33.59 -13.22
CA LYS A 45 -19.04 33.38 -12.06
C LYS A 45 -17.65 33.76 -12.57
N LYS A 46 -17.12 34.89 -12.10
CA LYS A 46 -15.78 35.39 -12.45
C LYS A 46 -14.77 34.44 -11.80
N SER A 47 -14.60 33.25 -12.40
CA SER A 47 -13.58 32.32 -11.98
C SER A 47 -12.24 32.94 -12.37
N ASN A 48 -11.44 33.24 -11.36
CA ASN A 48 -10.11 33.77 -11.58
C ASN A 48 -9.30 32.65 -12.25
N PRO A 49 -8.85 32.79 -13.50
CA PRO A 49 -8.20 31.71 -14.23
C PRO A 49 -6.96 31.19 -13.47
N LYS A 50 -6.29 32.08 -12.72
CA LYS A 50 -5.21 31.73 -11.80
C LYS A 50 -5.65 30.77 -10.69
N ALA A 51 -6.83 30.97 -10.09
CA ALA A 51 -7.34 30.10 -9.03
C ALA A 51 -7.79 28.72 -9.54
N ILE A 52 -8.34 28.64 -10.77
CA ILE A 52 -8.65 27.34 -11.40
C ILE A 52 -7.38 26.55 -11.67
N ILE A 53 -6.34 27.21 -12.20
CA ILE A 53 -5.05 26.58 -12.50
C ILE A 53 -4.38 26.09 -11.20
N THR A 54 -4.39 26.88 -10.12
CA THR A 54 -3.83 26.46 -8.83
C THR A 54 -4.55 25.24 -8.25
N VAL A 55 -5.88 25.17 -8.32
CA VAL A 55 -6.64 24.00 -7.83
C VAL A 55 -6.35 22.75 -8.65
N LEU A 56 -6.21 22.88 -9.97
CA LEU A 56 -5.81 21.76 -10.84
C LEU A 56 -4.40 21.26 -10.53
N ILE A 57 -3.44 22.17 -10.34
CA ILE A 57 -2.06 21.81 -9.98
C ILE A 57 -2.02 21.07 -8.63
N VAL A 58 -2.71 21.59 -7.62
CA VAL A 58 -2.79 20.93 -6.30
C VAL A 58 -3.48 19.57 -6.40
N GLY A 59 -4.56 19.45 -7.19
CA GLY A 59 -5.23 18.18 -7.44
C GLY A 59 -4.35 17.15 -8.14
N ILE A 60 -3.55 17.57 -9.13
CA ILE A 60 -2.57 16.71 -9.81
C ILE A 60 -1.48 16.27 -8.84
N ILE A 61 -0.93 17.19 -8.03
CA ILE A 61 0.08 16.86 -7.01
C ILE A 61 -0.48 15.83 -6.03
N VAL A 62 -1.71 16.02 -5.53
CA VAL A 62 -2.35 15.06 -4.62
C VAL A 62 -2.56 13.71 -5.30
N LEU A 63 -3.02 13.67 -6.56
CA LEU A 63 -3.16 12.42 -7.32
C LEU A 63 -1.81 11.72 -7.59
N SER A 64 -0.76 12.48 -7.87
CA SER A 64 0.61 11.96 -8.05
C SER A 64 1.15 11.37 -6.74
N ILE A 65 0.90 12.03 -5.61
CA ILE A 65 1.25 11.51 -4.28
C ILE A 65 0.46 10.22 -4.00
N ILE A 66 -0.85 10.20 -4.24
CA ILE A 66 -1.68 9.00 -4.06
C ILE A 66 -1.16 7.85 -4.92
N TYR A 67 -0.87 8.10 -6.20
CA TYR A 67 -0.34 7.09 -7.13
C TYR A 67 1.04 6.56 -6.73
N ALA A 68 1.91 7.42 -6.18
CA ALA A 68 3.21 7.03 -5.65
C ALA A 68 3.12 6.20 -4.36
N VAL A 69 2.07 6.42 -3.55
CA VAL A 69 1.87 5.76 -2.26
C VAL A 69 1.03 4.48 -2.39
N THR A 70 0.26 4.30 -3.46
CA THR A 70 -0.45 3.04 -3.71
C THR A 70 0.54 1.92 -4.04
N PRO A 71 0.58 0.82 -3.25
CA PRO A 71 1.46 -0.30 -3.54
C PRO A 71 1.11 -0.88 -4.91
N LYS A 72 2.11 -0.98 -5.78
CA LYS A 72 1.94 -1.64 -7.08
C LYS A 72 1.84 -3.13 -6.84
N LYS A 73 0.71 -3.72 -7.21
CA LYS A 73 0.49 -5.18 -7.18
C LYS A 73 1.58 -5.87 -7.98
N LYS A 74 2.05 -7.01 -7.49
CA LYS A 74 3.03 -7.86 -8.20
C LYS A 74 2.35 -9.04 -8.87
N SER A 75 3.01 -9.62 -9.87
CA SER A 75 2.53 -10.83 -10.53
C SER A 75 2.61 -12.03 -9.59
N ASP A 76 1.76 -13.04 -9.82
CA ASP A 76 1.84 -14.31 -9.08
C ASP A 76 3.20 -14.98 -9.27
N GLU A 77 3.82 -14.85 -10.46
CA GLU A 77 5.17 -15.34 -10.76
C GLU A 77 6.24 -14.69 -9.86
N TYR A 78 6.17 -13.37 -9.66
CA TYR A 78 7.07 -12.68 -8.72
C TYR A 78 6.87 -13.19 -7.30
N ILE A 79 5.62 -13.31 -6.85
CA ILE A 79 5.30 -13.77 -5.49
C ILE A 79 5.83 -15.19 -5.28
N GLN A 80 5.59 -16.11 -6.22
CA GLN A 80 6.11 -17.48 -6.16
C GLN A 80 7.63 -17.51 -6.11
N LYS A 81 8.31 -16.65 -6.87
CA LYS A 81 9.78 -16.57 -6.85
C LYS A 81 10.29 -16.10 -5.49
N VAL A 82 9.67 -15.08 -4.90
CA VAL A 82 10.04 -14.58 -3.57
C VAL A 82 9.71 -15.60 -2.48
N ASP A 83 8.56 -16.28 -2.55
CA ASP A 83 8.19 -17.37 -1.64
C ASP A 83 9.22 -18.51 -1.68
N SER A 84 9.70 -18.86 -2.88
CA SER A 84 10.73 -19.90 -3.06
C SER A 84 12.09 -19.51 -2.45
N TYR A 85 12.46 -18.23 -2.49
CA TYR A 85 13.67 -17.78 -1.78
C TYR A 85 13.49 -17.84 -0.27
N PHE A 86 12.32 -17.44 0.24
CA PHE A 86 12.03 -17.53 1.67
C PHE A 86 12.09 -18.98 2.17
N GLU A 87 11.52 -19.92 1.41
CA GLU A 87 11.60 -21.36 1.74
C GLU A 87 13.06 -21.83 1.83
N GLN A 88 13.90 -21.48 0.85
CA GLN A 88 15.33 -21.82 0.86
C GLN A 88 16.09 -21.19 2.04
N ILE A 89 15.82 -19.91 2.35
CA ILE A 89 16.39 -19.23 3.51
C ILE A 89 15.97 -19.95 4.80
N ASN A 90 14.70 -20.28 4.96
CA ASN A 90 14.22 -20.94 6.17
C ASN A 90 14.82 -22.35 6.33
N THR A 91 14.87 -23.15 5.27
CA THR A 91 15.53 -24.48 5.29
C THR A 91 17.00 -24.38 5.64
N LEU A 92 17.70 -23.36 5.15
CA LEU A 92 19.11 -23.15 5.48
C LEU A 92 19.30 -22.64 6.92
N GLY A 93 18.33 -21.87 7.45
CA GLY A 93 18.28 -21.52 8.86
C GLY A 93 18.05 -22.73 9.77
N GLU A 94 17.21 -23.69 9.35
CA GLU A 94 17.03 -24.98 10.05
C GLU A 94 18.32 -25.82 10.04
N SER A 95 19.08 -25.81 8.93
CA SER A 95 20.33 -26.57 8.87
C SER A 95 21.41 -26.03 9.83
N TYR A 96 21.40 -24.74 10.16
CA TYR A 96 22.28 -24.20 11.22
C TYR A 96 22.03 -24.86 12.56
N GLN A 97 20.76 -25.12 12.90
CA GLN A 97 20.40 -25.80 14.14
C GLN A 97 20.88 -27.25 14.13
N ASP A 98 20.73 -27.94 12.99
CA ASP A 98 21.20 -29.32 12.82
C ASP A 98 22.73 -29.43 12.92
N ILE A 99 23.47 -28.54 12.25
CA ILE A 99 24.94 -28.46 12.33
C ILE A 99 25.40 -28.16 13.77
N LEU A 100 24.75 -27.22 14.45
CA LEU A 100 25.07 -26.90 15.85
C LEU A 100 24.79 -28.10 16.77
N GLN A 101 23.65 -28.76 16.60
CA GLN A 101 23.24 -29.89 17.43
C GLN A 101 24.21 -31.08 17.26
N THR A 102 24.56 -31.43 16.03
CA THR A 102 25.55 -32.50 15.75
C THR A 102 26.93 -32.18 16.32
N CYS A 103 27.34 -30.90 16.37
CA CYS A 103 28.55 -30.47 17.07
C CYS A 103 28.44 -30.63 18.59
N ILE A 104 27.31 -30.24 19.19
CA ILE A 104 27.07 -30.37 20.64
C ILE A 104 27.03 -31.84 21.07
N ASP A 105 26.43 -32.70 20.25
CA ASP A 105 26.35 -34.14 20.50
C ASP A 105 27.71 -34.85 20.30
N GLY A 106 28.71 -34.13 19.79
CA GLY A 106 30.07 -34.64 19.57
C GLY A 106 30.17 -35.55 18.35
N GLU A 107 29.20 -35.50 17.43
CA GLU A 107 29.20 -36.28 16.19
C GLU A 107 30.14 -35.70 15.14
N ILE A 108 30.37 -34.38 15.18
CA ILE A 108 31.34 -33.67 14.35
C ILE A 108 32.34 -32.91 15.21
N THR A 109 33.54 -32.70 14.67
CA THR A 109 34.59 -31.88 15.28
C THR A 109 34.29 -30.39 15.13
N THR A 110 34.96 -29.55 15.94
CA THR A 110 34.89 -28.09 15.80
C THR A 110 35.32 -27.63 14.41
N ASP A 111 36.34 -28.23 13.80
CA ASP A 111 36.79 -27.85 12.45
C ASP A 111 35.73 -28.21 11.38
N GLU A 112 35.09 -29.37 11.51
CA GLU A 112 33.98 -29.77 10.62
C GLU A 112 32.76 -28.88 10.81
N PHE A 113 32.43 -28.51 12.05
CA PHE A 113 31.40 -27.53 12.37
C PHE A 113 31.67 -26.19 11.69
N MET A 114 32.88 -25.62 11.84
CA MET A 114 33.25 -24.34 11.23
C MET A 114 33.18 -24.40 9.70
N SER A 115 33.60 -25.52 9.11
CA SER A 115 33.49 -25.72 7.65
C SER A 115 32.03 -25.77 7.19
N GLN A 116 31.21 -26.62 7.82
CA GLN A 116 29.80 -26.79 7.41
C GLN A 116 28.98 -25.53 7.64
N MET A 117 29.16 -24.88 8.79
CA MET A 117 28.49 -23.63 9.12
C MET A 117 28.94 -22.50 8.18
N GLY A 118 30.24 -22.44 7.84
CA GLY A 118 30.77 -21.47 6.88
C GLY A 118 30.23 -21.65 5.45
N ASP A 119 30.12 -22.89 4.99
CA ASP A 119 29.54 -23.21 3.67
C ASP A 119 28.05 -22.86 3.62
N ALA A 120 27.30 -23.23 4.66
CA ALA A 120 25.89 -22.92 4.78
C ALA A 120 25.67 -21.39 4.91
N ASN A 121 26.53 -20.68 5.63
CA ASN A 121 26.45 -19.23 5.74
C ASN A 121 26.77 -18.51 4.42
N SER A 122 27.75 -19.02 3.66
CA SER A 122 28.04 -18.50 2.32
C SER A 122 26.82 -18.61 1.38
N GLN A 123 26.08 -19.72 1.47
CA GLN A 123 24.83 -19.89 0.71
C GLN A 123 23.74 -18.91 1.16
N MET A 124 23.63 -18.65 2.47
CA MET A 124 22.65 -17.70 3.02
C MET A 124 22.91 -16.28 2.52
N ILE A 125 24.18 -15.86 2.51
CA ILE A 125 24.60 -14.56 1.97
C ILE A 125 24.21 -14.46 0.49
N GLN A 126 24.44 -15.52 -0.28
CA GLN A 126 24.08 -15.54 -1.70
C GLN A 126 22.56 -15.44 -1.90
N LEU A 127 21.77 -16.26 -1.21
CA LEU A 127 20.31 -16.23 -1.29
C LEU A 127 19.76 -14.84 -0.89
N THR A 128 20.31 -14.27 0.18
CA THR A 128 19.91 -12.94 0.66
C THR A 128 20.22 -11.86 -0.38
N SER A 129 21.41 -11.92 -0.98
CA SER A 129 21.80 -11.03 -2.09
C SER A 129 20.89 -11.19 -3.31
N ASP A 130 20.52 -12.42 -3.65
CA ASP A 130 19.64 -12.71 -4.77
C ASP A 130 18.23 -12.14 -4.53
N VAL A 131 17.70 -12.23 -3.30
CA VAL A 131 16.42 -11.58 -2.93
C VAL A 131 16.52 -10.06 -3.06
N LEU A 132 17.61 -9.45 -2.59
CA LEU A 132 17.84 -8.01 -2.70
C LEU A 132 17.99 -7.52 -4.14
N SER A 133 18.37 -8.41 -5.07
CA SER A 133 18.45 -8.11 -6.50
C SER A 133 17.08 -8.07 -7.21
N LEU A 134 16.03 -8.58 -6.56
CA LEU A 134 14.67 -8.54 -7.10
C LEU A 134 14.08 -7.12 -7.02
N ASP A 135 13.00 -6.89 -7.77
CA ASP A 135 12.22 -5.65 -7.67
C ASP A 135 11.72 -5.46 -6.23
N GLU A 136 12.13 -4.35 -5.60
CA GLU A 136 12.03 -4.15 -4.16
C GLU A 136 10.57 -3.97 -3.70
N THR A 137 10.12 -4.86 -2.82
CA THR A 137 8.88 -4.71 -2.06
C THR A 137 9.18 -4.80 -0.57
N LYS A 138 8.26 -4.34 0.28
CA LYS A 138 8.36 -4.58 1.73
C LYS A 138 8.47 -6.07 2.06
N TYR A 139 7.80 -6.91 1.28
CA TYR A 139 7.83 -8.37 1.46
C TYR A 139 9.21 -8.96 1.14
N SER A 140 9.75 -8.68 -0.05
CA SER A 140 11.09 -9.18 -0.42
C SER A 140 12.18 -8.61 0.48
N LYS A 141 12.06 -7.34 0.90
CA LYS A 141 12.99 -6.73 1.83
C LYS A 141 12.98 -7.42 3.20
N LYS A 142 11.80 -7.72 3.74
CA LYS A 142 11.67 -8.43 5.03
C LYS A 142 12.27 -9.84 4.95
N ILE A 143 12.12 -10.55 3.83
CA ILE A 143 12.78 -11.85 3.61
C ILE A 143 14.31 -11.71 3.61
N ALA A 144 14.85 -10.67 2.99
CA ALA A 144 16.28 -10.42 3.03
C ALA A 144 16.77 -10.02 4.43
N GLU A 145 15.97 -9.27 5.20
CA GLU A 145 16.26 -8.96 6.61
C GLU A 145 16.37 -10.26 7.44
N ILE A 146 15.44 -11.20 7.27
CA ILE A 146 15.50 -12.52 7.91
C ILE A 146 16.79 -13.27 7.54
N GLY A 147 17.14 -13.29 6.25
CA GLY A 147 18.38 -13.93 5.77
C GLY A 147 19.65 -13.32 6.37
N ASN A 148 19.69 -11.99 6.54
CA ASN A 148 20.79 -11.32 7.24
C ASN A 148 20.85 -11.70 8.72
N SER A 149 19.71 -11.72 9.42
CA SER A 149 19.66 -12.12 10.83
C SER A 149 20.13 -13.55 11.04
N TYR A 150 19.82 -14.47 10.10
CA TYR A 150 20.38 -15.82 10.12
C TYR A 150 21.90 -15.83 9.95
N ASN A 151 22.45 -15.05 9.01
CA ASN A 151 23.90 -14.93 8.82
C ASN A 151 24.59 -14.38 10.07
N ASP A 152 24.06 -13.32 10.67
CA ASP A 152 24.59 -12.74 11.90
C ASP A 152 24.56 -13.78 13.04
N MET A 153 23.46 -14.51 13.17
CA MET A 153 23.35 -15.59 14.16
C MET A 153 24.37 -16.70 13.92
N ALA A 154 24.61 -17.08 12.66
CA ALA A 154 25.64 -18.07 12.34
C ALA A 154 27.04 -17.60 12.76
N GLN A 155 27.37 -16.33 12.54
CA GLN A 155 28.64 -15.75 12.96
C GLN A 155 28.79 -15.77 14.49
N GLU A 156 27.75 -15.39 15.23
CA GLU A 156 27.79 -15.42 16.69
C GLU A 156 27.92 -16.85 17.23
N ILE A 157 27.22 -17.83 16.65
CA ILE A 157 27.39 -19.25 17.03
C ILE A 157 28.83 -19.70 16.75
N MET A 158 29.38 -19.39 15.58
CA MET A 158 30.76 -19.73 15.24
C MET A 158 31.78 -19.08 16.20
N ASN A 159 31.57 -17.81 16.57
CA ASN A 159 32.41 -17.12 17.56
C ASN A 159 32.32 -17.79 18.93
N TYR A 160 31.11 -18.13 19.39
CA TYR A 160 30.91 -18.82 20.66
C TYR A 160 31.64 -20.18 20.69
N ILE A 161 31.45 -21.01 19.66
CA ILE A 161 32.03 -22.35 19.60
C ILE A 161 33.57 -22.30 19.46
N ASN A 162 34.10 -21.41 18.63
CA ASN A 162 35.54 -21.34 18.35
C ASN A 162 36.33 -20.59 19.43
N LEU A 163 35.79 -19.49 19.95
CA LEU A 163 36.50 -18.59 20.86
C LEU A 163 36.04 -18.71 22.32
N GLY A 164 34.92 -19.40 22.58
CA GLY A 164 34.31 -19.47 23.91
C GLY A 164 33.71 -18.14 24.37
N ASP A 165 33.35 -17.26 23.44
CA ASP A 165 32.82 -15.92 23.75
C ASP A 165 31.38 -16.00 24.27
N SER A 166 31.22 -16.09 25.59
CA SER A 166 29.90 -16.16 26.23
C SER A 166 29.03 -14.93 25.99
N SER A 167 29.58 -13.79 25.54
CA SER A 167 28.77 -12.61 25.22
C SER A 167 27.90 -12.80 23.97
N ALA A 168 28.28 -13.73 23.08
CA ALA A 168 27.50 -14.10 21.90
C ALA A 168 26.14 -14.73 22.24
N ILE A 169 25.96 -15.29 23.45
CA ILE A 169 24.72 -15.98 23.84
C ILE A 169 23.52 -15.03 23.85
N ASP A 170 23.70 -13.83 24.41
CA ASP A 170 22.63 -12.83 24.49
C ASP A 170 22.23 -12.37 23.08
N GLU A 171 23.21 -12.19 22.19
CA GLU A 171 22.97 -11.75 20.82
C GLU A 171 22.33 -12.84 19.96
N ILE A 172 22.74 -14.11 20.11
CA ILE A 172 22.06 -15.25 19.48
C ILE A 172 20.59 -15.29 19.91
N SER A 173 20.29 -15.09 21.19
CA SER A 173 18.91 -15.07 21.68
C SER A 173 18.11 -13.90 21.14
N SER A 174 18.72 -12.71 21.01
CA SER A 174 18.08 -11.54 20.42
C SER A 174 17.76 -11.78 18.94
N LEU A 175 18.75 -12.24 18.17
CA LEU A 175 18.60 -12.52 16.74
C LEU A 175 17.52 -13.59 16.47
N ALA A 176 17.47 -14.65 17.29
CA ALA A 176 16.43 -15.65 17.18
C ALA A 176 15.02 -15.07 17.41
N ALA A 177 14.86 -14.17 18.37
CA ALA A 177 13.59 -13.49 18.63
C ALA A 177 13.19 -12.57 17.46
N ASP A 178 14.15 -11.82 16.91
CA ASP A 178 13.93 -10.95 15.76
C ASP A 178 13.51 -11.73 14.52
N ILE A 179 14.15 -12.87 14.24
CA ILE A 179 13.79 -13.76 13.12
C ILE A 179 12.34 -14.25 13.27
N ILE A 180 11.95 -14.71 14.46
CA ILE A 180 10.59 -15.19 14.71
C ILE A 180 9.58 -14.07 14.47
N SER A 181 9.84 -12.89 15.04
CA SER A 181 8.97 -11.71 14.86
C SER A 181 8.84 -11.33 13.38
N ASP A 182 9.95 -11.31 12.66
CA ASP A 182 9.97 -10.95 11.24
C ASP A 182 9.22 -11.98 10.37
N ILE A 183 9.33 -13.27 10.68
CA ILE A 183 8.56 -14.34 10.02
C ILE A 183 7.06 -14.15 10.24
N GLU A 184 6.62 -13.80 11.45
CA GLU A 184 5.19 -13.55 11.75
C GLU A 184 4.62 -12.38 10.94
N GLU A 185 5.44 -11.38 10.58
CA GLU A 185 5.02 -10.25 9.75
C GLU A 185 4.85 -10.61 8.26
N LEU A 186 5.50 -11.68 7.78
CA LEU A 186 5.58 -11.99 6.35
C LEU A 186 4.22 -12.24 5.70
N ASP A 187 3.31 -12.96 6.36
CA ASP A 187 1.98 -13.26 5.82
C ASP A 187 1.19 -11.97 5.54
N THR A 188 1.32 -10.98 6.42
CA THR A 188 0.68 -9.68 6.28
C THR A 188 1.25 -8.92 5.09
N LEU A 189 2.58 -8.89 4.95
CA LEU A 189 3.28 -8.22 3.85
C LEU A 189 2.98 -8.88 2.50
N ARG A 190 2.98 -10.22 2.46
CA ARG A 190 2.62 -11.02 1.29
C ARG A 190 1.19 -10.74 0.82
N ALA A 191 0.24 -10.63 1.75
CA ALA A 191 -1.15 -10.30 1.43
C ALA A 191 -1.30 -8.89 0.85
N GLN A 192 -0.46 -7.93 1.25
CA GLN A 192 -0.51 -6.55 0.76
C GLN A 192 -0.02 -6.42 -0.69
N ILE A 193 0.96 -7.22 -1.12
CA ILE A 193 1.48 -7.15 -2.50
C ILE A 193 0.59 -7.89 -3.52
N LYS A 194 -0.33 -8.73 -3.03
CA LYS A 194 -1.33 -9.46 -3.84
C LYS A 194 -2.63 -8.68 -4.05
N LYS A 195 -3.01 -7.83 -3.09
CA LYS A 195 -4.30 -7.11 -3.06
C LYS A 195 -4.37 -5.91 -3.99
#